data_AF-A0A1E5VVT0-F1
#
_entry.id   AF-A0A1E5VVT0-F1
#
_cell.length_a   1.000
_cell.length_b   1.000
_cell.length_c   1.000
_cell.angle_alpha   90.00
_cell.angle_beta   90.00
_cell.angle_gamma   90.00
#
_symmetry.space_group_name_H-M   'P 1'
#
loop_
_entity.id
_entity.type
_entity.pdbx_description
1 polymer ?
#
loop_
_entity_poly.entity_id
_entity_poly.type
_entity_poly.pdbx_seq_one_letter_code
_entity_poly.pdbx_strand_id
1 'polypeptide(L)'
;MRPAAPLLNPIQSAQQATASAAKESQRPVYPFAAIVGQDEMKLCLLLNVIDPKIGGVMIMGDRGTGKSTTVRSLVDLLPDIRVVVGDPFNSDPDDPEVMGPEVGTVRDAELRVKIVEERARFDRDPKTFRDSYKEEQEKLQEQISSARSNLGAVQIDHDLRVKISKVCSELNVDGLRGDIVTNRAAKALASLKGRDKVTVEDIATVIPNCLRHRLRKDPLESIDSGLLVIEKFYEVFS
;
A
#
# COMPACT_ATOMS: atom_id res chain seq x y z
N MET A 1 -60.64 -8.30 -12.79
CA MET A 1 -59.77 -7.11 -12.89
C MET A 1 -58.37 -7.51 -12.45
N ARG A 2 -57.38 -7.46 -13.36
CA ARG A 2 -55.96 -7.73 -13.04
C ARG A 2 -55.29 -6.42 -12.59
N PRO A 3 -54.39 -6.43 -11.59
CA PRO A 3 -53.70 -5.22 -11.15
C PRO A 3 -52.66 -4.78 -12.19
N ALA A 4 -52.54 -3.47 -12.38
CA ALA A 4 -51.55 -2.85 -13.26
C ALA A 4 -50.13 -3.02 -12.68
N ALA A 5 -49.18 -3.43 -13.51
CA ALA A 5 -47.76 -3.50 -13.15
C ALA A 5 -47.21 -2.08 -12.92
N PRO A 6 -46.32 -1.86 -11.93
CA PRO A 6 -45.75 -0.54 -11.68
C PRO A 6 -44.82 -0.17 -12.85
N LEU A 7 -45.03 1.02 -13.40
CA LEU A 7 -44.14 1.61 -14.41
C LEU A 7 -42.78 1.90 -13.76
N LEU A 8 -41.74 1.17 -14.17
CA LEU A 8 -40.36 1.45 -13.82
C LEU A 8 -39.98 2.86 -14.28
N ASN A 9 -39.39 3.65 -13.38
CA ASN A 9 -39.10 5.06 -13.59
C ASN A 9 -37.91 5.21 -14.59
N PRO A 10 -38.10 5.83 -15.78
CA PRO A 10 -37.09 5.85 -16.86
C PRO A 10 -35.76 6.50 -16.50
N ILE A 11 -35.77 7.36 -15.46
CA ILE A 11 -34.60 8.11 -14.97
C ILE A 11 -33.61 7.19 -14.24
N GLN A 12 -34.09 6.19 -13.48
CA GLN A 12 -33.22 5.22 -12.79
C GLN A 12 -32.53 4.27 -13.77
N SER A 13 -33.22 3.84 -14.83
CA SER A 13 -32.62 3.02 -15.90
C SER A 13 -31.56 3.78 -16.71
N ALA A 14 -31.74 5.09 -16.92
CA ALA A 14 -30.77 5.91 -17.64
C ALA A 14 -29.50 6.20 -16.80
N GLN A 15 -29.64 6.40 -15.49
CA GLN A 15 -28.50 6.60 -14.57
C GLN A 15 -27.71 5.31 -14.32
N GLN A 16 -28.36 4.14 -14.29
CA GLN A 16 -27.66 2.85 -14.21
C GLN A 16 -26.94 2.49 -15.53
N ALA A 17 -27.53 2.83 -16.68
CA ALA A 17 -26.91 2.60 -17.98
C ALA A 17 -25.67 3.49 -18.22
N THR A 18 -25.68 4.75 -17.77
CA THR A 18 -24.53 5.66 -17.92
C THR A 18 -23.37 5.34 -16.97
N ALA A 19 -23.66 4.88 -15.74
CA ALA A 19 -22.63 4.40 -14.81
C ALA A 19 -21.97 3.08 -15.28
N SER A 20 -22.77 2.19 -15.90
CA SER A 20 -22.28 0.94 -16.50
C SER A 20 -21.39 1.19 -17.72
N ALA A 21 -21.77 2.11 -18.61
CA ALA A 21 -21.00 2.45 -19.81
C ALA A 21 -19.69 3.20 -19.49
N ALA A 22 -19.68 4.03 -18.42
CA ALA A 22 -18.46 4.70 -17.95
C ALA A 22 -17.42 3.72 -17.36
N LYS A 23 -17.88 2.60 -16.77
CA LYS A 23 -17.02 1.51 -16.27
C LYS A 23 -16.39 0.67 -17.39
N GLU A 24 -17.10 0.48 -18.51
CA GLU A 24 -16.60 -0.25 -19.68
C GLU A 24 -15.57 0.54 -20.51
N SER A 25 -15.60 1.87 -20.44
CA SER A 25 -14.68 2.76 -21.18
C SER A 25 -13.30 2.92 -20.51
N GLN A 26 -13.11 2.48 -19.28
CA GLN A 26 -11.80 2.56 -18.64
C GLN A 26 -10.92 1.43 -19.17
N ARG A 27 -9.70 1.78 -19.63
CA ARG A 27 -8.69 0.79 -19.99
C ARG A 27 -8.57 -0.21 -18.84
N PRO A 28 -8.62 -1.52 -19.11
CA PRO A 28 -8.55 -2.53 -18.06
C PRO A 28 -7.31 -2.29 -17.20
N VAL A 29 -7.51 -2.31 -15.88
CA VAL A 29 -6.44 -2.12 -14.90
C VAL A 29 -5.74 -3.46 -14.68
N TYR A 30 -4.41 -3.42 -14.61
CA TYR A 30 -3.61 -4.62 -14.33
C TYR A 30 -3.84 -5.03 -12.85
N PRO A 31 -4.18 -6.29 -12.54
CA PRO A 31 -4.43 -6.71 -11.15
C PRO A 31 -3.24 -6.49 -10.22
N PHE A 32 -3.47 -6.02 -9.00
CA PHE A 32 -2.39 -5.82 -8.02
C PHE A 32 -1.75 -7.14 -7.59
N ALA A 33 -2.57 -8.19 -7.45
CA ALA A 33 -2.10 -9.55 -7.15
C ALA A 33 -1.17 -10.13 -8.24
N ALA A 34 -1.28 -9.64 -9.49
CA ALA A 34 -0.43 -10.07 -10.60
C ALA A 34 0.93 -9.33 -10.66
N ILE A 35 1.21 -8.40 -9.74
CA ILE A 35 2.51 -7.72 -9.65
C ILE A 35 3.53 -8.68 -9.04
N VAL A 36 4.46 -9.12 -9.88
CA VAL A 36 5.53 -10.06 -9.53
C VAL A 36 6.70 -9.31 -8.90
N GLY A 37 7.18 -9.83 -7.76
CA GLY A 37 8.23 -9.20 -6.96
C GLY A 37 7.78 -7.86 -6.37
N GLN A 38 8.73 -6.95 -6.14
CA GLN A 38 8.47 -5.61 -5.57
C GLN A 38 7.69 -5.66 -4.24
N ASP A 39 7.97 -6.68 -3.42
CA ASP A 39 7.18 -6.96 -2.21
C ASP A 39 7.26 -5.82 -1.20
N GLU A 40 8.40 -5.12 -1.12
CA GLU A 40 8.56 -3.93 -0.29
C GLU A 40 7.65 -2.77 -0.76
N MET A 41 7.60 -2.48 -2.06
CA MET A 41 6.69 -1.46 -2.61
C MET A 41 5.24 -1.83 -2.36
N LYS A 42 4.86 -3.10 -2.63
CA LYS A 42 3.49 -3.58 -2.41
C LYS A 42 3.10 -3.46 -0.94
N LEU A 43 3.98 -3.88 -0.04
CA LEU A 43 3.74 -3.78 1.40
C LEU A 43 3.52 -2.33 1.83
N CYS A 44 4.43 -1.42 1.48
CA CYS A 44 4.30 -0.01 1.84
C CYS A 44 2.98 0.61 1.34
N LEU A 45 2.57 0.28 0.11
CA LEU A 45 1.28 0.72 -0.44
C LEU A 45 0.10 0.15 0.35
N LEU A 46 0.11 -1.16 0.66
CA LEU A 46 -0.97 -1.79 1.43
C LEU A 46 -1.09 -1.22 2.85
N LEU A 47 0.03 -1.00 3.54
CA LEU A 47 0.03 -0.39 4.88
C LEU A 47 -0.55 1.02 4.83
N ASN A 48 -0.26 1.78 3.77
CA ASN A 48 -0.80 3.12 3.56
C ASN A 48 -2.33 3.14 3.36
N VAL A 49 -2.87 2.16 2.65
CA VAL A 49 -4.32 1.99 2.51
C VAL A 49 -4.98 1.67 3.85
N ILE A 50 -4.29 0.91 4.70
CA ILE A 50 -4.79 0.50 6.01
C ILE A 50 -4.79 1.64 7.01
N ASP A 51 -3.66 2.34 7.16
CA ASP A 51 -3.54 3.54 7.99
C ASP A 51 -3.01 4.72 7.15
N PRO A 52 -3.89 5.54 6.55
CA PRO A 52 -3.49 6.72 5.79
C PRO A 52 -2.66 7.73 6.62
N LYS A 53 -2.77 7.69 7.96
CA LYS A 53 -2.00 8.57 8.86
C LYS A 53 -0.54 8.15 9.00
N ILE A 54 -0.13 7.06 8.34
CA ILE A 54 1.29 6.76 8.11
C ILE A 54 1.94 7.87 7.27
N GLY A 55 1.18 8.58 6.41
CA GLY A 55 1.65 9.65 5.54
C GLY A 55 1.55 9.26 4.06
N GLY A 56 2.29 9.89 3.16
CA GLY A 56 2.42 9.46 1.76
C GLY A 56 3.50 8.39 1.55
N VAL A 57 3.48 7.72 0.40
CA VAL A 57 4.54 6.79 -0.03
C VAL A 57 5.12 7.29 -1.35
N MET A 58 6.41 7.67 -1.36
CA MET A 58 7.06 8.12 -2.60
C MET A 58 7.72 6.98 -3.38
N ILE A 59 7.31 6.95 -4.65
CA ILE A 59 7.62 6.07 -5.77
C ILE A 59 8.96 6.24 -6.52
N MET A 60 10.15 5.92 -6.02
CA MET A 60 11.40 6.15 -6.80
C MET A 60 11.91 4.91 -7.54
N GLY A 61 12.61 5.06 -8.68
CA GLY A 61 13.28 3.97 -9.39
C GLY A 61 13.31 4.10 -10.92
N ASP A 62 13.97 3.17 -11.61
CA ASP A 62 14.19 3.20 -13.07
C ASP A 62 12.90 3.13 -13.91
N ARG A 63 12.92 3.66 -15.15
CA ARG A 63 11.80 3.47 -16.07
C ARG A 63 11.57 1.98 -16.36
N GLY A 64 10.31 1.56 -16.43
CA GLY A 64 9.94 0.17 -16.73
C GLY A 64 9.87 -0.76 -15.50
N THR A 65 10.12 -0.29 -14.28
CA THR A 65 10.07 -1.12 -13.06
C THR A 65 8.66 -1.37 -12.49
N GLY A 66 7.59 -1.03 -13.24
CA GLY A 66 6.21 -1.31 -12.82
C GLY A 66 5.62 -0.36 -11.76
N LYS A 67 6.31 0.74 -11.40
CA LYS A 67 5.84 1.74 -10.40
C LYS A 67 4.43 2.24 -10.66
N SER A 68 4.21 2.88 -11.82
CA SER A 68 2.90 3.44 -12.16
C SER A 68 1.85 2.37 -12.39
N THR A 69 2.24 1.16 -12.79
CA THR A 69 1.33 0.02 -12.91
C THR A 69 0.83 -0.41 -11.54
N THR A 70 1.73 -0.50 -10.56
CA THR A 70 1.41 -0.90 -9.17
C THR A 70 0.54 0.13 -8.45
N VAL A 71 0.83 1.42 -8.63
CA VAL A 71 0.00 2.48 -8.05
C VAL A 71 -1.41 2.47 -8.65
N ARG A 72 -1.53 2.30 -9.97
CA ARG A 72 -2.84 2.24 -10.65
C ARG A 72 -3.61 0.98 -10.32
N SER A 73 -2.93 -0.15 -10.12
CA SER A 73 -3.58 -1.42 -9.75
C SER A 73 -4.19 -1.37 -8.36
N LEU A 74 -3.69 -0.50 -7.48
CA LEU A 74 -4.25 -0.30 -6.15
C LEU A 74 -5.69 0.22 -6.19
N VAL A 75 -6.12 0.94 -7.23
CA VAL A 75 -7.48 1.51 -7.35
C VAL A 75 -8.56 0.43 -7.24
N ASP A 76 -8.31 -0.76 -7.82
CA ASP A 76 -9.24 -1.89 -7.73
C ASP A 76 -9.26 -2.52 -6.33
N LEU A 77 -8.31 -2.20 -5.46
CA LEU A 77 -8.24 -2.69 -4.07
C LEU A 77 -8.73 -1.68 -3.04
N LEU A 78 -8.84 -0.40 -3.41
CA LEU A 78 -9.27 0.66 -2.48
C LEU A 78 -10.78 0.53 -2.24
N PRO A 79 -11.24 0.51 -0.98
CA PRO A 79 -12.65 0.72 -0.70
C PRO A 79 -13.05 2.15 -1.09
N ASP A 80 -14.34 2.35 -1.40
CA ASP A 80 -14.86 3.67 -1.78
C ASP A 80 -14.44 4.75 -0.77
N ILE A 81 -13.77 5.78 -1.27
CA ILE A 81 -13.32 6.91 -0.46
C ILE A 81 -14.47 7.89 -0.25
N ARG A 82 -14.63 8.37 0.98
CA ARG A 82 -15.53 9.49 1.28
C ARG A 82 -14.79 10.79 0.98
N VAL A 83 -15.27 11.52 -0.02
CA VAL A 83 -14.71 12.81 -0.46
C VAL A 83 -15.63 13.96 -0.08
N VAL A 84 -15.04 15.14 0.18
CA VAL A 84 -15.80 16.37 0.42
C VAL A 84 -16.42 16.83 -0.90
N VAL A 85 -17.74 16.95 -0.93
CA VAL A 85 -18.48 17.36 -2.12
C VAL A 85 -18.07 18.76 -2.54
N GLY A 86 -17.56 18.91 -3.77
CA GLY A 86 -17.20 20.21 -4.37
C GLY A 86 -15.72 20.58 -4.25
N ASP A 87 -14.88 19.72 -3.67
CA ASP A 87 -13.44 19.92 -3.72
C ASP A 87 -12.85 19.39 -5.05
N PRO A 88 -12.20 20.24 -5.86
CA PRO A 88 -11.57 19.83 -7.12
C PRO A 88 -10.46 18.78 -6.94
N PHE A 89 -9.93 18.63 -5.73
CA PHE A 89 -8.70 17.86 -5.47
C PHE A 89 -8.91 16.58 -4.65
N ASN A 90 -10.16 16.24 -4.26
CA ASN A 90 -10.44 15.09 -3.38
C ASN A 90 -9.53 15.09 -2.13
N SER A 91 -9.29 16.27 -1.55
CA SER A 91 -8.26 16.54 -0.56
C SER A 91 -8.50 15.79 0.74
N ASP A 92 -7.43 15.21 1.27
CA ASP A 92 -7.31 14.82 2.67
C ASP A 92 -6.78 16.05 3.46
N PRO A 93 -7.39 16.47 4.59
CA PRO A 93 -7.07 17.72 5.28
C PRO A 93 -5.65 17.86 5.87
N ASP A 94 -4.87 16.78 5.97
CA ASP A 94 -3.65 16.74 6.79
C ASP A 94 -2.43 16.13 6.05
N ASP A 95 -1.58 16.95 5.42
CA ASP A 95 -0.09 16.75 5.27
C ASP A 95 0.52 16.69 3.84
N PRO A 96 1.52 17.55 3.49
CA PRO A 96 2.19 17.61 2.18
C PRO A 96 3.59 16.95 1.98
N GLU A 97 4.22 16.23 2.92
CA GLU A 97 5.64 15.80 2.72
C GLU A 97 5.97 14.35 3.09
N VAL A 98 6.30 13.45 2.13
CA VAL A 98 6.96 12.16 2.41
C VAL A 98 7.77 11.58 1.22
N MET A 99 8.89 10.88 1.52
CA MET A 99 9.65 9.99 0.62
C MET A 99 9.46 8.49 0.98
N GLY A 100 9.42 7.58 -0.01
CA GLY A 100 9.05 6.16 0.15
C GLY A 100 10.12 5.19 -0.37
N PRO A 101 9.80 3.90 -0.53
CA PRO A 101 10.78 2.86 -0.86
C PRO A 101 11.38 3.07 -2.26
N GLU A 102 12.66 2.79 -2.39
CA GLU A 102 13.34 2.79 -3.68
C GLU A 102 13.02 1.49 -4.43
N VAL A 103 12.43 1.63 -5.62
CA VAL A 103 12.06 0.51 -6.49
C VAL A 103 13.22 0.21 -7.41
N GLY A 104 13.98 -0.83 -7.05
CA GLY A 104 15.02 -1.38 -7.88
C GLY A 104 14.46 -2.12 -9.11
N THR A 105 15.27 -2.16 -10.16
CA THR A 105 15.05 -3.07 -11.28
C THR A 105 15.21 -4.52 -10.79
N VAL A 106 14.20 -5.37 -11.03
CA VAL A 106 14.28 -6.81 -10.73
C VAL A 106 15.45 -7.40 -11.52
N ARG A 107 16.44 -7.97 -10.81
CA ARG A 107 17.68 -8.49 -11.40
C ARG A 107 17.63 -9.99 -11.68
N ASP A 108 16.83 -10.71 -10.91
CA ASP A 108 16.66 -12.16 -11.08
C ASP A 108 16.06 -12.49 -12.45
N ALA A 109 16.70 -13.42 -13.17
CA ALA A 109 16.36 -13.73 -14.55
C ALA A 109 14.97 -14.39 -14.67
N GLU A 110 14.64 -15.29 -13.75
CA GLU A 110 13.37 -16.01 -13.76
C GLU A 110 12.20 -15.06 -13.47
N LEU A 111 12.35 -14.20 -12.46
CA LEU A 111 11.35 -13.17 -12.16
C LEU A 111 11.17 -12.17 -13.31
N ARG A 112 12.24 -11.81 -14.02
CA ARG A 112 12.14 -10.92 -15.19
C ARG A 112 11.37 -11.56 -16.34
N VAL A 113 11.64 -12.84 -16.65
CA VAL A 113 10.87 -13.59 -17.66
C VAL A 113 9.41 -13.64 -17.25
N LYS A 114 9.13 -13.98 -15.99
CA LYS A 114 7.76 -14.01 -15.46
C LYS A 114 7.04 -12.66 -15.60
N ILE A 115 7.70 -11.54 -15.29
CA ILE A 115 7.12 -10.19 -15.46
C ILE A 115 6.74 -9.94 -16.92
N VAL A 116 7.60 -10.32 -17.88
CA VAL A 116 7.35 -10.14 -19.31
C VAL A 116 6.20 -11.04 -19.78
N GLU A 117 6.17 -12.30 -19.34
CA GLU A 117 5.12 -13.27 -19.68
C GLU A 117 3.76 -12.85 -19.14
N GLU A 118 3.68 -12.48 -17.86
CA GLU A 118 2.44 -12.01 -17.24
C GLU A 118 1.93 -10.74 -17.92
N ARG A 119 2.83 -9.80 -18.26
CA ARG A 119 2.46 -8.60 -19.00
C ARG A 119 1.92 -8.94 -20.40
N ALA A 120 2.57 -9.84 -21.12
CA ALA A 120 2.13 -10.27 -22.45
C ALA A 120 0.78 -11.01 -22.41
N ARG A 121 0.52 -11.81 -21.37
CA ARG A 121 -0.79 -12.44 -21.14
C ARG A 121 -1.89 -11.40 -20.95
N PHE A 122 -1.65 -10.39 -20.12
CA PHE A 122 -2.59 -9.29 -19.92
C PHE A 122 -2.84 -8.49 -21.20
N ASP A 123 -1.79 -8.16 -21.96
CA ASP A 123 -1.92 -7.38 -23.20
C ASP A 123 -2.68 -8.14 -24.29
N ARG A 124 -2.62 -9.48 -24.29
CA ARG A 124 -3.35 -10.35 -25.23
C ARG A 124 -4.84 -10.44 -24.94
N ASP A 125 -5.19 -10.71 -23.68
CA ASP A 125 -6.59 -10.82 -23.24
C ASP A 125 -6.73 -10.30 -21.80
N PRO A 126 -6.99 -8.99 -21.63
CA PRO A 126 -7.11 -8.39 -20.31
C PRO A 126 -8.28 -8.96 -19.50
N LYS A 127 -9.36 -9.41 -20.13
CA LYS A 127 -10.56 -9.86 -19.43
C LYS A 127 -10.30 -11.21 -18.77
N THR A 128 -9.88 -12.19 -19.57
CA THR A 128 -9.55 -13.54 -19.07
C THR A 128 -8.41 -13.49 -18.04
N PHE A 129 -7.42 -12.62 -18.25
CA PHE A 129 -6.34 -12.41 -17.29
C PHE A 129 -6.85 -11.89 -15.94
N ARG A 130 -7.71 -10.87 -15.93
CA ARG A 130 -8.30 -10.34 -14.69
C ARG A 130 -9.16 -11.39 -14.01
N ASP A 131 -9.94 -12.15 -14.76
CA ASP A 131 -10.75 -13.25 -14.22
C ASP A 131 -9.86 -14.31 -13.53
N SER A 132 -8.65 -14.57 -14.06
CA SER A 132 -7.71 -15.51 -13.41
C SER A 132 -7.07 -15.00 -12.11
N TYR A 133 -7.16 -13.71 -11.81
CA TYR A 133 -6.65 -13.09 -10.57
C TYR A 133 -7.76 -12.59 -9.65
N LYS A 134 -9.03 -12.87 -10.00
CA LYS A 134 -10.18 -12.29 -9.32
C LYS A 134 -10.26 -12.75 -7.87
N GLU A 135 -10.06 -14.05 -7.63
CA GLU A 135 -10.10 -14.63 -6.29
C GLU A 135 -8.98 -14.06 -5.40
N GLU A 136 -7.74 -13.93 -5.90
CA GLU A 136 -6.68 -13.32 -5.11
C GLU A 136 -6.92 -11.83 -4.84
N GLN A 137 -7.51 -11.09 -5.79
CA GLN A 137 -7.88 -9.69 -5.58
C GLN A 137 -8.99 -9.54 -4.54
N GLU A 138 -10.05 -10.36 -4.62
CA GLU A 138 -11.14 -10.35 -3.64
C GLU A 138 -10.64 -10.68 -2.23
N LYS A 139 -9.79 -11.71 -2.11
CA LYS A 139 -9.14 -12.05 -0.83
C LYS A 139 -8.31 -10.89 -0.28
N LEU A 140 -7.55 -10.21 -1.14
CA LEU A 140 -6.75 -9.06 -0.72
C LEU A 140 -7.61 -7.86 -0.31
N GLN A 141 -8.71 -7.60 -1.02
CA GLN A 141 -9.70 -6.57 -0.65
C GLN A 141 -10.34 -6.86 0.71
N GLU A 142 -10.72 -8.10 0.97
CA GLU A 142 -11.27 -8.54 2.25
C GLU A 142 -10.25 -8.38 3.38
N GLN A 143 -9.00 -8.78 3.15
CA GLN A 143 -7.90 -8.59 4.09
C GLN A 143 -7.69 -7.12 4.43
N ILE A 144 -7.62 -6.24 3.43
CA ILE A 144 -7.48 -4.79 3.63
C ILE A 144 -8.67 -4.24 4.41
N SER A 145 -9.89 -4.62 4.05
CA SER A 145 -11.13 -4.14 4.69
C SER A 145 -11.22 -4.56 6.15
N SER A 146 -10.87 -5.82 6.45
CA SER A 146 -10.77 -6.35 7.80
C SER A 146 -9.68 -5.63 8.61
N ALA A 147 -8.49 -5.46 8.02
CA ALA A 147 -7.37 -4.80 8.67
C ALA A 147 -7.68 -3.34 9.02
N ARG A 148 -8.37 -2.60 8.13
CA ARG A 148 -8.83 -1.23 8.40
C ARG A 148 -9.80 -1.15 9.56
N SER A 149 -10.75 -2.09 9.59
CA SER A 149 -11.78 -2.16 10.64
C SER A 149 -11.18 -2.50 12.00
N ASN A 150 -10.18 -3.38 12.04
CA ASN A 150 -9.55 -3.86 13.26
C ASN A 150 -8.38 -2.99 13.75
N LEU A 151 -7.86 -2.07 12.91
CA LEU A 151 -6.66 -1.27 13.20
C LEU A 151 -6.73 -0.55 14.56
N GLY A 152 -7.91 -0.02 14.91
CA GLY A 152 -8.11 0.71 16.17
C GLY A 152 -7.92 -0.15 17.43
N ALA A 153 -8.10 -1.48 17.31
CA ALA A 153 -7.94 -2.42 18.41
C ALA A 153 -6.47 -2.89 18.59
N VAL A 154 -5.61 -2.69 17.59
CA VAL A 154 -4.25 -3.23 17.60
C VAL A 154 -3.37 -2.54 18.66
N GLN A 155 -2.77 -3.36 19.51
CA GLN A 155 -1.92 -2.94 20.62
C GLN A 155 -0.44 -3.12 20.31
N ILE A 156 0.37 -2.22 20.87
CA ILE A 156 1.83 -2.33 20.90
C ILE A 156 2.29 -2.19 22.34
N ASP A 157 3.07 -3.17 22.79
CA ASP A 157 3.58 -3.18 24.16
C ASP A 157 4.44 -1.94 24.43
N HIS A 158 4.43 -1.50 25.69
CA HIS A 158 5.21 -0.33 26.10
C HIS A 158 6.71 -0.52 25.84
N ASP A 159 7.27 -1.71 26.11
CA ASP A 159 8.68 -2.03 25.85
C ASP A 159 9.04 -1.86 24.36
N LEU A 160 8.19 -2.38 23.46
CA LEU A 160 8.40 -2.24 22.02
C LEU A 160 8.38 -0.77 21.57
N ARG A 161 7.50 0.05 22.16
CA ARG A 161 7.46 1.50 21.88
C ARG A 161 8.75 2.20 22.31
N VAL A 162 9.24 1.88 23.51
CA VAL A 162 10.51 2.42 24.02
C VAL A 162 11.67 2.01 23.13
N LYS A 163 11.72 0.75 22.69
CA LYS A 163 12.75 0.26 21.77
C LYS A 163 12.70 0.93 20.40
N ILE A 164 11.51 1.16 19.83
CA ILE A 164 11.35 1.96 18.60
C ILE A 164 11.96 3.36 18.80
N SER A 165 11.60 4.06 19.87
CA SER A 165 12.13 5.40 20.14
C SER A 165 13.64 5.40 20.38
N LYS A 166 14.18 4.35 21.01
CA LYS A 166 15.62 4.18 21.18
C LYS A 166 16.33 4.03 19.83
N VAL A 167 15.79 3.25 18.89
CA VAL A 167 16.33 3.16 17.51
C VAL A 167 16.30 4.54 16.84
N CYS A 168 15.18 5.26 16.87
CA CYS A 168 15.09 6.60 16.29
C CYS A 168 16.13 7.57 16.89
N SER A 169 16.30 7.55 18.21
CA SER A 169 17.24 8.42 18.92
C SER A 169 18.69 8.09 18.58
N GLU A 170 19.07 6.82 18.55
CA GLU A 170 20.46 6.41 18.23
C GLU A 170 20.83 6.66 16.77
N LEU A 171 19.83 6.65 15.88
CA LEU A 171 19.97 7.01 14.48
C LEU A 171 19.95 8.53 14.22
N ASN A 172 19.83 9.36 15.26
CA ASN A 172 19.71 10.82 15.16
C ASN A 172 18.60 11.26 14.19
N VAL A 173 17.46 10.57 14.20
CA VAL A 173 16.29 10.95 13.40
C VAL A 173 15.71 12.25 13.94
N ASP A 174 15.56 13.25 13.06
CA ASP A 174 15.00 14.55 13.46
C ASP A 174 13.49 14.45 13.79
N GLY A 175 13.13 14.96 14.97
CA GLY A 175 11.74 15.00 15.46
C GLY A 175 11.15 13.62 15.78
N LEU A 176 9.84 13.59 16.06
CA LEU A 176 9.12 12.38 16.51
C LEU A 176 8.37 11.66 15.38
N ARG A 177 8.50 12.15 14.13
CA ARG A 177 7.73 11.60 13.01
C ARG A 177 8.20 10.17 12.67
N GLY A 178 9.48 9.85 12.85
CA GLY A 178 10.00 8.48 12.69
C GLY A 178 9.32 7.49 13.65
N ASP A 179 9.18 7.88 14.92
CA ASP A 179 8.53 7.10 15.97
C ASP A 179 7.06 6.84 15.64
N ILE A 180 6.32 7.91 15.30
CA ILE A 180 4.88 7.85 14.99
C ILE A 180 4.65 6.93 13.79
N VAL A 181 5.39 7.14 12.71
CA VAL A 181 5.25 6.38 11.46
C VAL A 181 5.58 4.91 11.69
N THR A 182 6.66 4.60 12.40
CA THR A 182 7.05 3.21 12.69
C THR A 182 6.01 2.49 13.52
N ASN A 183 5.46 3.15 14.55
CA ASN A 183 4.38 2.59 15.38
C ASN A 183 3.12 2.29 14.56
N ARG A 184 2.70 3.23 13.72
CA ARG A 184 1.52 3.07 12.85
C ARG A 184 1.72 1.96 11.83
N ALA A 185 2.86 1.94 11.16
CA ALA A 185 3.20 0.91 10.18
C ALA A 185 3.23 -0.49 10.81
N ALA A 186 3.80 -0.62 12.02
CA ALA A 186 3.83 -1.90 12.73
C ALA A 186 2.42 -2.38 13.12
N LYS A 187 1.54 -1.46 13.57
CA LYS A 187 0.13 -1.77 13.85
C LYS A 187 -0.63 -2.16 12.58
N ALA A 188 -0.44 -1.41 11.49
CA ALA A 188 -1.07 -1.71 10.20
C ALA A 188 -0.64 -3.09 9.69
N LEU A 189 0.64 -3.45 9.87
CA LEU A 189 1.15 -4.77 9.47
C LEU A 189 0.59 -5.90 10.33
N ALA A 190 0.52 -5.71 11.65
CA ALA A 190 -0.13 -6.68 12.54
C ALA A 190 -1.60 -6.88 12.16
N SER A 191 -2.33 -5.78 11.91
CA SER A 191 -3.73 -5.82 11.46
C SER A 191 -3.89 -6.53 10.10
N LEU A 192 -3.02 -6.24 9.14
CA LEU A 192 -2.99 -6.90 7.83
C LEU A 192 -2.78 -8.41 7.95
N LYS A 193 -1.98 -8.85 8.92
CA LYS A 193 -1.76 -10.26 9.25
C LYS A 193 -2.88 -10.86 10.11
N GLY A 194 -3.95 -10.12 10.39
CA GLY A 194 -5.09 -10.58 11.20
C GLY A 194 -4.80 -10.67 12.69
N ARG A 195 -3.79 -9.97 13.19
CA ARG A 195 -3.40 -9.95 14.61
C ARG A 195 -3.79 -8.64 15.29
N ASP A 196 -4.05 -8.71 16.58
CA ASP A 196 -4.38 -7.57 17.46
C ASP A 196 -3.19 -7.08 18.28
N LYS A 197 -2.03 -7.73 18.18
CA LYS A 197 -0.80 -7.38 18.89
C LYS A 197 0.39 -7.32 17.93
N VAL A 198 1.14 -6.23 18.01
CA VAL A 198 2.40 -6.02 17.28
C VAL A 198 3.49 -6.94 17.82
N THR A 199 4.25 -7.58 16.93
CA THR A 199 5.43 -8.37 17.29
C THR A 199 6.72 -7.67 16.88
N VAL A 200 7.86 -8.19 17.35
CA VAL A 200 9.20 -7.68 16.98
C VAL A 200 9.42 -7.80 15.47
N GLU A 201 8.95 -8.88 14.85
CA GLU A 201 9.07 -9.13 13.42
C GLU A 201 8.30 -8.10 12.59
N ASP A 202 7.16 -7.62 13.09
CA ASP A 202 6.43 -6.55 12.40
C ASP A 202 7.23 -5.26 12.37
N ILE A 203 7.84 -4.91 13.51
CA ILE A 203 8.69 -3.72 13.62
C ILE A 203 9.91 -3.88 12.71
N ALA A 204 10.59 -5.03 12.76
CA ALA A 204 11.74 -5.35 11.90
C ALA A 204 11.41 -5.18 10.41
N THR A 205 10.21 -5.58 10.00
CA THR A 205 9.75 -5.51 8.60
C THR A 205 9.55 -4.05 8.15
N VAL A 206 8.98 -3.19 9.00
CA VAL A 206 8.57 -1.84 8.58
C VAL A 206 9.61 -0.76 8.89
N ILE A 207 10.42 -0.92 9.93
CA ILE A 207 11.31 0.13 10.43
C ILE A 207 12.33 0.62 9.38
N PRO A 208 12.92 -0.22 8.50
CA PRO A 208 13.85 0.28 7.49
C PRO A 208 13.16 1.21 6.48
N ASN A 209 11.91 0.91 6.12
CA ASN A 209 11.11 1.75 5.23
C ASN A 209 10.68 3.06 5.89
N CYS A 210 10.45 3.04 7.21
CA CYS A 210 10.02 4.21 7.96
C CYS A 210 11.17 5.21 8.22
N LEU A 211 12.40 4.73 8.37
CA LEU A 211 13.53 5.54 8.85
C LEU A 211 14.61 5.84 7.81
N ARG A 212 14.84 5.00 6.78
CA ARG A 212 15.99 5.17 5.86
C ARG A 212 16.09 6.55 5.22
N HIS A 213 14.94 7.15 4.90
CA HIS A 213 14.84 8.47 4.25
C HIS A 213 14.93 9.63 5.23
N ARG A 214 14.97 9.35 6.54
CA ARG A 214 15.09 10.31 7.64
C ARG A 214 16.51 10.39 8.17
N LEU A 215 17.39 9.48 7.74
CA LEU A 215 18.80 9.50 8.07
C LEU A 215 19.51 10.61 7.30
N ARG A 216 20.29 11.40 8.02
CA ARG A 216 21.24 12.33 7.41
C ARG A 216 22.39 11.49 6.85
N LYS A 217 22.53 11.47 5.53
CA LYS A 217 23.66 10.81 4.87
C LYS A 217 24.90 11.70 4.99
N ASP A 218 25.99 11.18 5.53
CA ASP A 218 27.30 11.80 5.32
C ASP A 218 27.65 11.65 3.82
N PRO A 219 28.03 12.72 3.12
CA PRO A 219 28.47 12.63 1.71
C PRO A 219 29.61 11.62 1.47
N LEU A 220 30.35 11.24 2.51
CA LEU A 220 31.44 10.27 2.46
C LEU A 220 31.03 8.84 2.87
N GLU A 221 29.81 8.64 3.38
CA GLU A 221 29.30 7.31 3.73
C GLU A 221 28.86 6.54 2.48
N SER A 222 29.41 5.34 2.30
CA SER A 222 29.05 4.41 1.23
C SER A 222 27.98 3.40 1.61
N ILE A 223 27.54 3.40 2.88
CA ILE A 223 26.62 2.40 3.43
C ILE A 223 25.18 2.77 3.04
N ASP A 224 24.41 1.77 2.61
CA ASP A 224 22.98 1.95 2.40
C ASP A 224 22.28 2.27 3.72
N SER A 225 21.57 3.40 3.76
CA SER A 225 20.81 3.84 4.92
C SER A 225 19.80 2.80 5.40
N GLY A 226 19.28 1.94 4.51
CA GLY A 226 18.43 0.82 4.90
C GLY A 226 19.14 -0.19 5.79
N LEU A 227 20.37 -0.58 5.43
CA LEU A 227 21.19 -1.51 6.21
C LEU A 227 21.54 -0.95 7.59
N LEU A 228 21.91 0.34 7.65
CA LEU A 228 22.21 1.01 8.93
C LEU A 228 21.03 0.95 9.91
N VAL A 229 19.80 1.14 9.41
CA VAL A 229 18.58 1.01 10.23
C VAL A 229 18.42 -0.42 10.75
N ILE A 230 18.67 -1.42 9.89
CA ILE A 230 18.53 -2.84 10.24
C ILE A 230 19.54 -3.24 11.31
N GLU A 231 20.81 -2.87 11.14
CA GLU A 231 21.88 -3.14 12.11
C GLU A 231 21.52 -2.53 13.47
N LYS A 232 21.13 -1.25 13.47
CA LYS A 232 20.74 -0.55 14.69
C LYS A 232 19.49 -1.14 15.34
N PHE A 233 18.53 -1.59 14.54
CA PHE A 233 17.35 -2.30 15.06
C PHE A 233 17.76 -3.55 15.83
N TYR A 234 18.61 -4.41 15.26
CA TYR A 234 19.02 -5.64 15.94
C TYR A 234 19.86 -5.38 17.19
N GLU A 235 20.69 -4.33 17.21
CA GLU A 235 21.39 -3.91 18.42
C GLU A 235 20.42 -3.56 19.56
N VAL A 236 19.35 -2.80 19.26
CA VAL A 236 18.39 -2.34 20.28
C VAL A 236 17.39 -3.42 20.71
N PHE A 237 17.03 -4.33 19.80
CA PHE A 237 16.02 -5.37 20.03
C PHE A 237 16.61 -6.73 20.46
N SER A 238 17.94 -6.84 20.52
CA SER A 238 18.66 -7.99 21.11
C SER A 238 18.44 -8.17 22.61
#